data_AF-T0YXH8-F1
#
_entry.id   AF-T0YXH8-F1
#
_cell.length_a   1.000
_cell.length_b   1.000
_cell.length_c   1.000
_cell.angle_alpha   90.00
_cell.angle_beta   90.00
_cell.angle_gamma   90.00
#
_symmetry.space_group_name_H-M   'P 1'
#
loop_
_entity.id
_entity.type
_entity.pdbx_description
1 polymer ?
#
loop_
_entity_poly.entity_id
_entity_poly.type
_entity_poly.pdbx_seq_one_letter_code
_entity_poly.pdbx_strand_id
1 'polypeptide(L)'
;MKKLTTDYPKRISPWINLARIERVQALRIPDPTLRNMRFEDIITLYRQHVLPLDPLKEEVYVAIDDLYNRTGQKEKGIEVLKEGVANNPASSYLPFYLGFQLASVRDFTAAKKAFRLS
;
A
#
# COMPACT_ATOMS: atom_id res chain seq x y z
N MET A 1 -10.21 -3.22 18.18
CA MET A 1 -9.17 -2.44 17.48
C MET A 1 -9.53 -0.97 17.28
N LYS A 2 -10.69 -0.62 16.71
CA LYS A 2 -11.10 0.78 16.49
C LYS A 2 -11.00 1.68 17.73
N LYS A 3 -11.39 1.20 18.91
CA LYS A 3 -11.21 1.97 20.17
C LYS A 3 -9.75 2.33 20.45
N LEU A 4 -8.80 1.43 20.18
CA LEU A 4 -7.37 1.71 20.40
C LEU A 4 -6.83 2.75 19.43
N THR A 5 -7.40 2.88 18.23
CA THR A 5 -6.97 3.90 17.26
C THR A 5 -7.47 5.29 17.64
N THR A 6 -8.66 5.38 18.27
CA THR A 6 -9.19 6.66 18.80
C THR A 6 -8.54 7.06 20.12
N ASP A 7 -8.27 6.10 21.01
CA ASP A 7 -7.65 6.38 22.31
C ASP A 7 -6.16 6.77 22.16
N TYR A 8 -5.50 6.28 21.10
CA TYR A 8 -4.07 6.49 20.86
C TYR A 8 -3.76 6.83 19.40
N PRO A 9 -4.21 7.98 18.87
CA PRO A 9 -4.14 8.28 17.43
C PRO A 9 -2.72 8.43 16.90
N LYS A 10 -1.74 8.78 17.75
CA LYS A 10 -0.32 8.91 17.40
C LYS A 10 0.46 7.59 17.47
N ARG A 11 -0.17 6.49 17.90
CA ARG A 11 0.46 5.17 17.88
C ARG A 11 0.17 4.51 16.55
N ILE A 12 1.22 4.10 15.84
CA ILE A 12 1.10 3.50 14.51
C ILE A 12 0.54 2.06 14.57
N SER A 13 0.92 1.27 15.58
CA SER A 13 0.59 -0.16 15.65
C SER A 13 -0.91 -0.45 15.70
N PRO A 14 -1.75 0.31 16.45
CA PRO A 14 -3.20 0.15 16.38
C PRO A 14 -3.77 0.33 14.97
N TRP A 15 -3.30 1.32 14.21
CA TRP A 15 -3.75 1.58 12.85
C TRP A 15 -3.34 0.48 11.87
N ILE A 16 -2.07 0.04 11.90
CA ILE A 16 -1.59 -1.08 11.07
C ILE A 16 -2.38 -2.37 11.36
N ASN A 17 -2.59 -2.68 12.64
CA ASN A 17 -3.36 -3.86 13.03
C ASN A 17 -4.82 -3.78 12.60
N LEU A 18 -5.44 -2.60 12.71
CA LEU A 18 -6.79 -2.38 12.19
C LEU A 18 -6.83 -2.60 10.68
N ALA A 19 -5.96 -1.95 9.91
CA ALA A 19 -5.91 -2.09 8.46
C ALA A 19 -5.71 -3.55 8.01
N ARG A 20 -4.83 -4.29 8.70
CA ARG A 20 -4.63 -5.72 8.43
C ARG A 20 -5.88 -6.56 8.66
N ILE A 21 -6.61 -6.32 9.75
CA ILE A 21 -7.88 -7.02 10.03
C ILE A 21 -8.93 -6.65 8.97
N GLU A 22 -9.08 -5.37 8.67
CA GLU A 22 -10.03 -4.86 7.69
C GLU A 22 -9.75 -5.43 6.29
N ARG A 23 -8.48 -5.59 5.89
CA ARG A 23 -8.09 -6.28 4.64
C ARG A 23 -8.60 -7.72 4.60
N VAL A 24 -8.38 -8.50 5.67
CA VAL A 24 -8.85 -9.89 5.74
C VAL A 24 -10.38 -9.96 5.69
N GLN A 25 -11.07 -9.00 6.30
CA GLN A 25 -12.53 -8.92 6.23
C GLN A 25 -13.01 -8.54 4.83
N ALA A 26 -12.38 -7.56 4.19
CA ALA A 26 -12.73 -7.11 2.83
C ALA A 26 -12.60 -8.26 1.82
N LEU A 27 -11.56 -9.10 1.94
CA LEU A 27 -11.38 -10.27 1.07
C LEU A 27 -12.52 -11.30 1.17
N ARG A 28 -13.27 -11.31 2.27
CA ARG A 28 -14.42 -12.21 2.47
C ARG A 28 -15.72 -11.65 1.90
N ILE A 29 -15.73 -10.39 1.43
CA ILE A 29 -16.92 -9.76 0.85
C ILE A 29 -17.12 -10.30 -0.57
N PRO A 30 -18.22 -11.02 -0.85
CA PRO A 30 -18.47 -11.58 -2.18
C PRO A 30 -18.73 -10.48 -3.21
N ASP A 31 -19.54 -9.49 -2.82
CA ASP A 31 -19.91 -8.37 -3.69
C ASP A 31 -18.68 -7.52 -4.05
N PRO A 32 -18.33 -7.41 -5.34
CA PRO A 32 -17.13 -6.70 -5.79
C PRO A 32 -17.19 -5.20 -5.51
N THR A 33 -18.37 -4.58 -5.57
CA THR A 33 -18.54 -3.14 -5.34
C THR A 33 -18.26 -2.80 -3.89
N LEU A 34 -18.88 -3.52 -2.96
CA LEU A 34 -18.65 -3.36 -1.52
C LEU A 34 -17.20 -3.70 -1.17
N ARG A 35 -16.63 -4.77 -1.73
CA ARG A 35 -15.24 -5.12 -1.51
C ARG A 35 -14.29 -4.01 -1.95
N ASN A 36 -14.49 -3.45 -3.13
CA ASN A 36 -13.65 -2.37 -3.65
C ASN A 36 -13.78 -1.10 -2.80
N MET A 37 -14.99 -0.76 -2.37
CA MET A 37 -15.21 0.35 -1.43
C MET A 37 -14.42 0.15 -0.12
N ARG A 38 -14.41 -1.07 0.42
CA ARG A 38 -13.59 -1.39 1.60
C ARG A 38 -12.10 -1.32 1.36
N PHE A 39 -11.62 -1.65 0.16
CA PHE A 39 -10.21 -1.43 -0.19
C PHE A 39 -9.84 0.05 -0.18
N GLU A 40 -10.69 0.93 -0.70
CA GLU A 40 -10.46 2.38 -0.67
C GLU A 40 -10.46 2.94 0.76
N ASP A 41 -11.35 2.45 1.65
CA ASP A 41 -11.33 2.81 3.08
C ASP A 41 -9.99 2.42 3.75
N ILE A 42 -9.46 1.24 3.41
CA ILE A 42 -8.19 0.75 3.96
C ILE A 42 -7.02 1.59 3.44
N ILE A 43 -7.02 1.97 2.15
CA ILE A 43 -6.02 2.87 1.59
C ILE A 43 -6.05 4.21 2.32
N THR A 44 -7.24 4.76 2.57
CA THR A 44 -7.44 6.00 3.32
C THR A 44 -6.87 5.90 4.73
N LEU A 45 -7.13 4.78 5.42
CA LEU A 45 -6.57 4.53 6.76
C LEU A 45 -5.03 4.58 6.75
N TYR A 46 -4.39 3.89 5.80
CA TYR A 46 -2.93 3.92 5.68
C TYR A 46 -2.40 5.33 5.39
N ARG A 47 -3.01 6.03 4.43
CA ARG A 47 -2.64 7.37 3.99
C ARG A 47 -2.78 8.43 5.09
N GLN A 48 -3.83 8.34 5.91
CA GLN A 48 -4.15 9.36 6.91
C GLN A 48 -3.55 9.09 8.29
N HIS A 49 -3.28 7.82 8.62
CA HIS A 49 -2.92 7.46 10.01
C HIS A 49 -1.62 6.68 10.15
N VAL A 50 -1.05 6.14 9.06
CA VAL A 50 0.17 5.34 9.13
C VAL A 50 1.34 6.10 8.50
N LEU A 51 1.24 6.46 7.22
CA LEU A 51 2.31 7.17 6.51
C LEU A 51 2.67 8.55 7.11
N PRO A 52 1.74 9.34 7.69
CA PRO A 52 2.12 10.59 8.35
C PRO A 52 2.92 10.39 9.65
N LEU A 53 2.80 9.21 10.28
CA LEU A 53 3.54 8.88 11.50
C LEU A 53 4.88 8.20 11.18
N ASP A 54 4.94 7.44 10.09
CA ASP A 54 6.14 6.78 9.60
C ASP A 54 6.14 6.71 8.06
N PRO A 55 6.73 7.70 7.38
CA PRO A 55 6.82 7.73 5.93
C PRO A 55 7.85 6.74 5.37
N LEU A 56 8.66 6.11 6.21
CA LEU A 56 9.63 5.10 5.78
C LEU A 56 9.05 3.68 5.84
N LYS A 57 7.76 3.55 6.21
CA LYS A 57 7.08 2.26 6.40
C LYS A 57 6.79 1.56 5.08
N GLU A 58 7.81 0.91 4.53
CA GLU A 58 7.83 0.31 3.18
C GLU A 58 6.64 -0.65 2.94
N GLU A 59 6.34 -1.50 3.93
CA GLU A 59 5.24 -2.46 3.87
C GLU A 59 3.87 -1.81 3.60
N VAL A 60 3.69 -0.53 3.94
CA VAL A 60 2.44 0.20 3.74
C VAL A 60 2.29 0.65 2.29
N TYR A 61 3.37 1.07 1.63
CA TYR A 61 3.35 1.38 0.21
C TYR A 61 3.01 0.13 -0.61
N VAL A 62 3.64 -1.01 -0.28
CA VAL A 62 3.34 -2.31 -0.91
C VAL A 62 1.90 -2.74 -0.61
N ALA A 63 1.41 -2.53 0.61
CA ALA A 63 0.04 -2.84 0.97
C ALA A 63 -0.97 -2.02 0.16
N ILE A 64 -0.74 -0.73 -0.06
CA ILE A 64 -1.61 0.13 -0.87
C ILE A 64 -1.54 -0.27 -2.35
N ASP A 65 -0.36 -0.56 -2.89
CA ASP A 65 -0.20 -1.06 -4.27
C ASP A 65 -0.98 -2.36 -4.52
N ASP A 66 -0.92 -3.34 -3.61
CA ASP A 66 -1.73 -4.57 -3.71
C ASP A 66 -3.24 -4.28 -3.76
N LEU A 67 -3.72 -3.28 -3.00
CA LEU A 67 -5.13 -2.90 -3.01
C LEU A 67 -5.54 -2.22 -4.33
N TYR A 68 -4.68 -1.37 -4.90
CA TYR A 68 -4.91 -0.79 -6.22
C TYR A 68 -4.87 -1.85 -7.33
N ASN A 69 -3.97 -2.83 -7.23
CA ASN A 69 -3.93 -3.97 -8.15
C ASN A 69 -5.23 -4.78 -8.12
N ARG A 70 -5.77 -5.06 -6.94
CA ARG A 70 -7.04 -5.80 -6.77
C ARG A 70 -8.25 -5.08 -7.35
N THR A 71 -8.19 -3.76 -7.48
CA THR A 71 -9.25 -2.93 -8.06
C THR A 71 -9.01 -2.60 -9.54
N GLY A 72 -7.95 -3.15 -10.16
CA GLY A 72 -7.59 -2.89 -11.55
C GLY A 72 -6.92 -1.54 -11.80
N GLN A 73 -6.61 -0.77 -10.75
CA GLN A 73 -6.03 0.57 -10.80
C GLN A 73 -4.49 0.50 -10.77
N LYS A 74 -3.89 -0.29 -11.67
CA LYS A 74 -2.46 -0.63 -11.63
C LYS A 74 -1.55 0.60 -11.63
N GLU A 75 -1.91 1.62 -12.39
CA GLU A 75 -1.16 2.88 -12.53
C GLU A 75 -1.09 3.61 -11.18
N LYS A 76 -2.18 3.63 -10.40
CA LYS A 76 -2.17 4.22 -9.06
C LYS A 76 -1.24 3.47 -8.10
N GLY A 77 -1.21 2.15 -8.19
CA GLY A 77 -0.27 1.31 -7.43
C GLY A 77 1.19 1.64 -7.74
N ILE A 78 1.52 1.80 -9.04
CA ILE A 78 2.85 2.23 -9.49
C ILE A 78 3.22 3.59 -8.89
N GLU A 79 2.32 4.58 -8.91
CA GLU A 79 2.59 5.90 -8.33
C GLU A 79 2.83 5.83 -6.82
N VAL A 80 2.10 4.97 -6.10
CA VAL A 80 2.34 4.74 -4.66
C VAL A 80 3.72 4.15 -4.41
N LEU A 81 4.15 3.18 -5.22
CA LEU A 81 5.49 2.60 -5.07
C LEU A 81 6.59 3.60 -5.43
N LYS A 82 6.41 4.43 -6.46
CA LYS A 82 7.34 5.53 -6.78
C LYS A 82 7.46 6.52 -5.62
N GLU A 83 6.34 6.89 -5.02
CA GLU A 83 6.33 7.75 -3.82
C GLU A 83 7.10 7.10 -2.67
N GLY A 84 6.88 5.81 -2.41
CA GLY A 84 7.63 5.06 -1.39
C GLY A 84 9.13 5.07 -1.65
N VAL A 85 9.57 4.82 -2.88
CA VAL A 85 10.99 4.88 -3.27
C VAL A 85 11.57 6.29 -3.07
N ALA A 86 10.80 7.33 -3.35
CA ALA A 86 11.22 8.72 -3.12
C ALA A 86 11.35 9.05 -1.62
N ASN A 87 10.42 8.56 -0.79
CA ASN A 87 10.44 8.81 0.67
C ASN A 87 11.49 7.98 1.39
N ASN A 88 11.79 6.77 0.91
CA ASN A 88 12.83 5.91 1.45
C ASN A 88 13.82 5.44 0.36
N PRO A 89 14.76 6.31 -0.06
CA PRO A 89 15.76 5.98 -1.08
C PRO A 89 16.74 4.87 -0.68
N ALA A 90 16.83 4.54 0.61
CA ALA A 90 17.69 3.46 1.11
C ALA A 90 17.01 2.08 1.04
N SER A 91 15.72 2.03 0.68
CA SER A 91 14.97 0.80 0.53
C SER A 91 15.43 0.02 -0.69
N SER A 92 15.89 -1.22 -0.49
CA SER A 92 15.98 -2.20 -1.58
C SER A 92 14.66 -2.94 -1.81
N TYR A 93 13.73 -2.88 -0.85
CA TYR A 93 12.45 -3.57 -0.89
C TYR A 93 11.47 -2.88 -1.86
N LEU A 94 11.33 -1.56 -1.79
CA LEU A 94 10.36 -0.82 -2.60
C LEU A 94 10.67 -0.84 -4.11
N PRO A 95 11.94 -0.69 -4.55
CA PRO A 95 12.25 -0.79 -5.98
C PRO A 95 11.98 -2.17 -6.58
N PHE A 96 12.10 -3.24 -5.78
CA PHE A 96 11.74 -4.59 -6.23
C PHE A 96 10.24 -4.68 -6.59
N TYR A 97 9.35 -4.21 -5.71
CA TYR A 97 7.91 -4.19 -5.99
C TYR A 97 7.57 -3.25 -7.16
N LEU A 98 8.23 -2.09 -7.23
CA LEU A 98 8.05 -1.17 -8.35
C LEU A 98 8.43 -1.82 -9.68
N GLY A 99 9.57 -2.53 -9.72
CA GLY A 99 10.00 -3.27 -10.89
C GLY A 99 9.01 -4.35 -11.30
N PHE A 100 8.51 -5.14 -10.34
CA PHE A 100 7.49 -6.16 -10.60
C PHE A 100 6.22 -5.54 -11.21
N GLN A 101 5.77 -4.43 -10.66
CA GLN A 101 4.55 -3.78 -11.11
C GLN A 101 4.69 -3.12 -12.48
N LEU A 102 5.84 -2.47 -12.76
CA LEU A 102 6.16 -1.93 -14.08
C LEU A 102 6.24 -3.04 -15.15
N ALA A 103 6.80 -4.20 -14.80
CA ALA A 103 6.82 -5.35 -15.69
C ALA A 103 5.40 -5.89 -15.95
N SER A 104 4.51 -5.85 -14.96
CA SER A 104 3.10 -6.29 -15.09
C SER A 104 2.28 -5.47 -16.09
N VAL A 105 2.69 -4.22 -16.34
CA VAL A 105 2.13 -3.33 -17.38
C VAL A 105 3.00 -3.26 -18.64
N ARG A 106 3.97 -4.18 -18.78
CA ARG A 106 4.90 -4.30 -19.92
C ARG A 106 5.86 -3.11 -20.10
N ASP A 107 6.03 -2.25 -19.10
CA ASP A 107 7.10 -1.27 -19.09
C ASP A 107 8.42 -1.91 -18.62
N PHE A 108 8.97 -2.77 -19.48
CA PHE A 108 10.19 -3.51 -19.17
C PHE A 108 11.41 -2.59 -19.03
N THR A 109 11.39 -1.43 -19.67
CA THR A 109 12.48 -0.46 -19.59
C THR A 109 12.54 0.16 -18.19
N ALA A 110 11.41 0.64 -17.68
CA ALA A 110 11.36 1.17 -16.32
C ALA A 110 11.52 0.06 -15.27
N ALA A 111 10.95 -1.12 -15.50
CA ALA A 111 11.13 -2.26 -14.61
C ALA A 111 12.60 -2.62 -14.40
N LYS A 112 13.38 -2.71 -15.49
CA LYS A 112 14.82 -2.97 -15.42
C LYS A 112 15.58 -1.89 -14.64
N LYS A 113 15.15 -0.63 -14.72
CA LYS A 113 15.74 0.46 -13.91
C LYS A 113 15.42 0.26 -12.43
N ALA A 114 14.17 -0.02 -12.10
CA ALA A 114 13.73 -0.23 -10.72
C ALA A 114 14.44 -1.43 -10.06
N PHE A 115 14.56 -2.56 -10.76
CA PHE A 115 15.30 -3.74 -10.26
C PHE A 115 16.80 -3.51 -10.06
N ARG A 116 17.40 -2.47 -10.65
CA ARG A 116 18.80 -2.12 -10.40
C ARG A 116 18.99 -1.28 -9.13
N LEU A 117 17.89 -0.78 -8.56
CA LEU A 117 17.88 -0.02 -7.31
C LEU A 117 17.57 -0.91 -6.10
N SER A 118 17.05 -2.11 -6.31
CA SER A 118 16.89 -3.16 -5.30
C SER A 118 18.17 -3.97 -5.12
#